data_AF-A0A9X8ZJ83-F1
#
_entry.id   AF-A0A9X8ZJ83-F1
#
_cell.length_a   1.000
_cell.length_b   1.000
_cell.length_c   1.000
_cell.angle_alpha   90.00
_cell.angle_beta   90.00
_cell.angle_gamma   90.00
#
_symmetry.space_group_name_H-M   'P 1'
#
loop_
_entity.id
_entity.type
_entity.pdbx_description
1 polymer ?
#
loop_
_entity_poly.entity_id
_entity_poly.type
_entity_poly.pdbx_seq_one_letter_code
_entity_poly.pdbx_strand_id
1 'polypeptide(L)'
;MSRKSMNNQKGVVFPMVMIVASVFIMFTILMIDQFIIDKKFYKEVEESLVADHLVHLAIKDVTAEWGEEIPIIIQGEISYPNGVVRYSLMKEEGPYVYIEFSSTTKNDREGRVIIQYDKEAGKVKEWLEKQAV
;
A
#
# COMPACT_ATOMS: atom_id res chain seq x y z
N MET A 1 -49.43 -45.20 47.56
CA MET A 1 -48.17 -45.34 46.81
C MET A 1 -48.23 -44.39 45.60
N SER A 2 -47.79 -43.15 45.74
CA SER A 2 -47.89 -42.13 44.68
C SER A 2 -46.60 -42.09 43.88
N ARG A 3 -46.66 -42.50 42.62
CA ARG A 3 -45.52 -42.46 41.68
C ARG A 3 -45.41 -41.04 41.13
N LYS A 4 -44.52 -40.25 41.73
CA LYS A 4 -44.14 -38.92 41.22
C LYS A 4 -43.35 -39.12 39.93
N SER A 5 -43.92 -38.78 38.78
CA SER A 5 -43.16 -38.69 37.52
C SER A 5 -42.18 -37.53 37.64
N MET A 6 -40.89 -37.85 37.68
CA MET A 6 -39.81 -36.89 37.70
C MET A 6 -39.72 -36.29 36.29
N ASN A 7 -40.17 -35.04 36.16
CA ASN A 7 -40.25 -34.32 34.90
C ASN A 7 -38.81 -34.11 34.35
N ASN A 8 -38.40 -34.96 33.43
CA ASN A 8 -37.06 -34.92 32.82
C ASN A 8 -37.01 -33.78 31.80
N GLN A 9 -36.69 -32.57 32.25
CA GLN A 9 -36.40 -31.42 31.38
C GLN A 9 -35.03 -31.59 30.72
N LYS A 10 -34.83 -32.64 29.93
CA LYS A 10 -33.76 -32.65 28.94
C LYS A 10 -34.22 -31.71 27.83
N GLY A 11 -33.67 -30.49 27.82
CA GLY A 11 -33.99 -29.49 26.79
C GLY A 11 -33.82 -30.13 25.41
N VAL A 12 -34.93 -30.27 24.68
CA VAL A 12 -34.91 -30.79 23.32
C VAL A 12 -34.63 -29.60 22.41
N VAL A 13 -33.43 -29.54 21.85
CA VAL A 13 -33.13 -28.55 20.81
C VAL A 13 -33.76 -29.04 19.51
N PHE A 14 -34.72 -28.28 18.99
CA PHE A 14 -35.35 -28.60 17.73
C PHE A 14 -34.31 -28.49 16.59
N PRO A 15 -34.21 -29.48 15.69
CA PRO A 15 -33.25 -29.44 14.58
C PRO A 15 -33.36 -28.18 13.71
N MET A 16 -34.57 -27.63 13.57
CA MET A 16 -34.81 -26.36 12.87
C MET A 16 -34.07 -25.18 13.52
N VAL A 17 -34.04 -25.12 14.87
CA VAL A 17 -33.31 -24.08 15.61
C VAL A 17 -31.80 -24.23 15.41
N MET A 18 -31.30 -25.47 15.35
CA MET A 18 -29.89 -25.73 15.04
C MET A 18 -29.51 -25.28 13.63
N ILE A 19 -30.37 -25.54 12.64
CA ILE A 19 -30.15 -25.12 11.25
C ILE A 19 -30.11 -23.59 11.17
N VAL A 20 -31.10 -22.91 11.77
CA VAL A 20 -31.16 -21.45 11.78
C VAL A 20 -29.95 -20.86 12.50
N ALA A 21 -29.59 -21.38 13.67
CA ALA A 21 -28.39 -20.95 14.40
C ALA A 21 -27.11 -21.15 13.59
N SER A 22 -26.99 -22.27 12.89
CA SER A 22 -25.83 -22.56 12.04
C SER A 22 -25.71 -21.58 10.87
N VAL A 23 -26.84 -21.21 10.25
CA VAL A 23 -26.88 -20.19 9.19
C VAL A 23 -26.43 -18.83 9.73
N PHE A 24 -26.91 -18.43 10.92
CA PHE A 24 -26.46 -17.18 11.55
C PHE A 24 -24.97 -17.18 11.88
N ILE A 25 -24.45 -18.29 12.40
CA ILE A 25 -23.02 -18.45 12.68
C ILE A 25 -22.21 -18.35 11.38
N MET A 26 -22.65 -19.01 10.31
CA MET A 26 -22.01 -18.95 9.00
C MET A 26 -21.96 -17.51 8.46
N PHE A 27 -23.07 -16.78 8.48
CA PHE A 27 -23.09 -15.38 8.06
C PHE A 27 -22.18 -14.49 8.91
N THR A 28 -22.13 -14.75 10.21
CA THR A 28 -21.27 -13.99 11.13
C THR A 28 -19.79 -14.21 10.79
N ILE A 29 -19.38 -15.45 10.52
CA ILE A 29 -18.01 -15.77 10.11
C ILE A 29 -17.67 -15.06 8.79
N LEU A 30 -18.56 -15.14 7.79
CA LEU A 30 -18.36 -14.47 6.50
C LEU A 30 -18.20 -12.94 6.65
N MET A 31 -19.00 -12.29 7.49
CA MET A 31 -18.85 -10.85 7.76
C MET A 31 -17.53 -10.52 8.47
N ILE A 32 -17.09 -11.36 9.41
CA ILE A 32 -15.82 -11.16 10.11
C ILE A 32 -14.65 -11.28 9.12
N ASP A 33 -14.65 -12.30 8.27
CA ASP A 33 -13.60 -12.51 7.27
C ASP A 33 -13.54 -11.32 6.29
N GLN A 34 -14.69 -10.88 5.78
CA GLN A 34 -14.76 -9.70 4.90
C GLN A 34 -14.20 -8.46 5.61
N PHE A 35 -14.58 -8.23 6.86
CA PHE A 35 -14.10 -7.08 7.63
C PHE A 35 -12.57 -7.10 7.82
N ILE A 36 -11.99 -8.27 8.09
CA ILE A 36 -10.54 -8.42 8.24
C ILE A 36 -9.82 -8.14 6.90
N ILE A 37 -10.36 -8.66 5.80
CA ILE A 37 -9.82 -8.45 4.45
C ILE A 37 -9.85 -6.96 4.11
N ASP A 38 -11.00 -6.30 4.26
CA ASP A 38 -11.17 -4.89 3.96
C ASP A 38 -10.20 -4.05 4.80
N LYS A 39 -10.09 -4.33 6.10
CA LYS A 39 -9.16 -3.63 6.99
C LYS A 39 -7.70 -3.76 6.55
N LYS A 40 -7.29 -4.95 6.12
CA LYS A 40 -5.94 -5.19 5.61
C LYS A 40 -5.72 -4.45 4.30
N PHE A 41 -6.69 -4.50 3.39
CA PHE A 41 -6.66 -3.79 2.12
C PHE A 41 -6.56 -2.26 2.32
N TYR A 42 -7.38 -1.66 3.19
CA TYR A 42 -7.29 -0.23 3.48
C TYR A 42 -5.92 0.18 4.01
N LYS A 43 -5.30 -0.66 4.86
CA LYS A 43 -3.95 -0.40 5.35
C LYS A 43 -2.89 -0.47 4.24
N GLU A 44 -2.98 -1.46 3.37
CA GLU A 44 -2.07 -1.59 2.22
C GLU A 44 -2.25 -0.42 1.24
N VAL A 45 -3.50 0.00 0.98
CA VAL A 45 -3.80 1.16 0.15
C VAL A 45 -3.29 2.45 0.79
N GLU A 46 -3.44 2.63 2.10
CA GLU A 46 -2.90 3.80 2.82
C GLU A 46 -1.36 3.84 2.71
N GLU A 47 -0.67 2.73 2.93
CA GLU A 47 0.79 2.65 2.78
C GLU A 47 1.23 2.95 1.34
N SER A 48 0.50 2.45 0.33
CA SER A 48 0.75 2.75 -1.08
C SER A 48 0.55 4.24 -1.41
N LEU A 49 -0.54 4.84 -0.93
CA LEU A 49 -0.83 6.27 -1.13
C LEU A 49 0.21 7.16 -0.47
N VAL A 50 0.71 6.78 0.70
CA VAL A 50 1.80 7.50 1.37
C VAL A 50 3.09 7.41 0.56
N ALA A 51 3.41 6.23 0.02
CA ALA A 51 4.57 6.06 -0.86
C ALA A 51 4.45 6.94 -2.11
N ASP A 52 3.32 6.89 -2.81
CA ASP A 52 3.06 7.73 -3.99
C ASP A 52 3.17 9.22 -3.65
N HIS A 53 2.63 9.63 -2.50
CA HIS A 53 2.71 11.01 -2.05
C HIS A 53 4.14 11.47 -1.78
N LEU A 54 4.96 10.65 -1.11
CA LEU A 54 6.37 10.96 -0.85
C LEU A 54 7.16 11.12 -2.15
N VAL A 55 6.90 10.24 -3.12
CA VAL A 55 7.54 10.31 -4.42
C VAL A 55 7.09 11.58 -5.16
N HIS A 56 5.79 11.92 -5.12
CA HIS A 56 5.29 13.14 -5.75
C HIS A 56 5.90 14.41 -5.14
N LEU A 57 6.09 14.44 -3.82
CA LEU A 57 6.79 15.53 -3.12
C LEU A 57 8.25 15.61 -3.56
N ALA A 58 8.97 14.49 -3.58
CA ALA A 58 10.38 14.45 -3.98
C ALA A 58 10.59 14.97 -5.41
N ILE A 59 9.68 14.62 -6.33
CA ILE A 59 9.71 15.17 -7.69
C ILE A 59 9.45 16.66 -7.67
N LYS A 60 8.42 17.11 -6.95
CA LYS A 60 8.10 18.53 -6.91
C LYS A 60 9.28 19.35 -6.38
N ASP A 61 9.98 18.86 -5.37
CA ASP A 61 11.12 19.56 -4.78
C ASP A 61 12.33 19.55 -5.74
N VAL A 62 12.63 18.41 -6.36
CA VAL A 62 13.73 18.30 -7.32
C VAL A 62 13.47 19.12 -8.59
N THR A 63 12.23 19.14 -9.08
CA THR A 63 11.83 19.90 -10.27
C THR A 63 11.65 21.39 -9.98
N ALA A 64 11.32 21.78 -8.74
CA ALA A 64 11.25 23.19 -8.34
C ALA A 64 12.63 23.87 -8.34
N GLU A 65 13.71 23.11 -8.16
CA GLU A 65 15.09 23.59 -8.30
C GLU A 65 15.53 23.68 -9.76
N TRP A 66 14.78 23.09 -10.70
CA TRP A 66 15.06 23.14 -12.13
C TRP A 66 14.32 24.34 -12.72
N GLY A 67 15.04 25.45 -12.90
CA GLY A 67 14.57 26.61 -13.66
C GLY A 67 14.53 26.34 -15.17
N GLU A 68 15.00 27.28 -15.99
CA GLU A 68 15.11 27.09 -17.45
C GLU A 68 16.21 26.10 -17.87
N GLU A 69 17.19 25.85 -17.00
CA GLU A 69 18.29 24.92 -17.24
C GLU A 69 18.22 23.75 -16.26
N ILE A 70 18.06 22.54 -16.80
CA ILE A 70 18.17 21.30 -16.04
C ILE A 70 19.66 21.11 -15.68
N PRO A 71 20.00 20.91 -14.40
CA PRO A 71 21.38 20.74 -13.99
C PRO A 71 22.02 19.57 -14.74
N ILE A 72 23.22 19.82 -15.28
CA ILE A 72 24.01 18.87 -16.10
C ILE A 72 24.33 17.58 -15.32
N ILE A 73 24.33 17.65 -14.00
CA ILE A 73 24.57 16.52 -13.11
C ILE A 73 23.34 16.36 -12.20
N ILE A 74 22.47 15.41 -12.54
CA ILE A 74 21.33 15.03 -11.70
C ILE A 74 21.76 13.83 -10.86
N GLN A 75 22.43 14.10 -9.73
CA GLN A 75 22.73 13.09 -8.73
C GLN A 75 22.71 13.71 -7.34
N GLY A 76 22.17 13.00 -6.35
CA GLY A 76 22.11 13.52 -4.99
C GLY A 76 21.51 12.53 -4.00
N GLU A 77 21.54 12.94 -2.74
CA GLU A 77 20.97 12.19 -1.62
C GLU A 77 20.11 13.15 -0.79
N ILE A 78 18.86 12.77 -0.55
CA ILE A 78 17.91 13.50 0.30
C ILE A 78 17.64 12.63 1.53
N SER A 79 17.95 13.18 2.70
CA SER A 79 17.68 12.51 3.97
C SER A 79 16.34 12.99 4.52
N TYR A 80 15.44 12.05 4.75
CA TYR A 80 14.15 12.27 5.38
C TYR A 80 14.12 11.66 6.79
N PRO A 81 13.22 12.08 7.69
CA PRO A 81 13.11 11.51 9.03
C PRO A 81 12.91 9.97 9.05
N ASN A 82 12.38 9.40 7.95
CA ASN A 82 12.01 7.99 7.84
C ASN A 82 12.94 7.15 6.95
N GLY A 83 13.98 7.74 6.35
CA GLY A 83 14.89 7.04 5.45
C GLY A 83 15.68 7.99 4.57
N VAL A 84 16.53 7.43 3.72
CA VAL A 84 17.38 8.15 2.79
C VAL A 84 16.94 7.82 1.37
N VAL A 85 16.83 8.82 0.51
CA VAL A 85 16.53 8.65 -0.92
C VAL A 85 17.71 9.16 -1.72
N ARG A 86 18.33 8.28 -2.52
CA ARG A 86 19.35 8.64 -3.50
C ARG A 86 18.71 8.74 -4.86
N TYR A 87 19.12 9.72 -5.66
CA TYR A 87 18.68 9.84 -7.04
C TYR A 87 19.88 10.02 -7.96
N SER A 88 19.77 9.45 -9.16
CA SER A 88 20.80 9.56 -10.20
C SER A 88 20.22 9.52 -11.60
N LEU A 89 20.78 10.31 -12.50
CA LEU A 89 20.48 10.26 -13.92
C LEU A 89 20.88 8.90 -14.49
N MET A 90 19.92 8.19 -15.06
CA MET A 90 20.17 6.90 -15.70
C MET A 90 20.50 7.08 -17.18
N LYS A 91 19.68 7.83 -17.90
CA LYS A 91 19.87 8.12 -19.33
C LYS A 91 19.08 9.35 -19.77
N GLU A 92 19.52 9.97 -20.86
CA GLU A 92 18.83 11.07 -21.53
C GLU A 92 18.53 10.67 -22.98
N GLU A 93 17.27 10.77 -23.39
CA GLU A 93 16.79 10.44 -24.73
C GLU A 93 15.92 11.59 -25.27
N GLY A 94 16.56 12.52 -26.00
CA GLY A 94 15.88 13.66 -26.62
C GLY A 94 15.20 14.57 -25.58
N PRO A 95 13.89 14.82 -25.66
CA PRO A 95 13.17 15.61 -24.67
C PRO A 95 12.90 14.84 -23.37
N TYR A 96 13.32 13.58 -23.24
CA TYR A 96 13.06 12.76 -22.05
C TYR A 96 14.33 12.49 -21.23
N VAL A 97 14.19 12.55 -19.91
CA VAL A 97 15.23 12.24 -18.93
C VAL A 97 14.73 11.11 -18.03
N TYR A 98 15.55 10.09 -17.86
CA TYR A 98 15.25 8.97 -16.97
C TYR A 98 16.09 9.07 -15.71
N ILE A 99 15.43 9.15 -14.56
CA ILE A 99 16.08 9.34 -13.27
C ILE A 99 15.68 8.17 -12.38
N GLU A 100 16.69 7.48 -11.84
CA GLU A 100 16.49 6.43 -10.86
C GLU A 100 16.49 7.04 -9.46
N PHE A 101 15.50 6.65 -8.65
CA PHE A 101 15.38 6.94 -7.23
C PHE A 101 15.51 5.63 -6.46
N SER A 102 16.47 5.56 -5.55
CA SER A 102 16.68 4.44 -4.63
C SER A 102 16.45 4.91 -3.20
N SER A 103 15.44 4.38 -2.55
CA SER A 103 15.11 4.66 -1.16
C SER A 103 15.60 3.54 -0.25
N THR A 104 16.18 3.91 0.89
CA THR A 104 16.55 2.99 1.97
C THR A 104 15.86 3.46 3.25
N THR A 105 14.95 2.64 3.76
CA THR A 105 14.25 2.92 5.02
C THR A 105 15.11 2.52 6.23
N LYS A 106 14.76 3.00 7.43
CA LYS A 106 15.43 2.59 8.69
C LYS A 106 15.39 1.09 8.99
N ASN A 107 14.49 0.35 8.35
CA ASN A 107 14.36 -1.11 8.48
C ASN A 107 15.08 -1.87 7.35
N ASP A 108 16.03 -1.22 6.66
CA ASP A 108 16.85 -1.81 5.59
C ASP A 108 16.06 -2.32 4.38
N ARG A 109 14.81 -1.84 4.20
CA ARG A 109 14.08 -2.06 2.95
C ARG A 109 14.54 -1.07 1.90
N GLU A 110 14.93 -1.62 0.74
CA GLU A 110 15.25 -0.88 -0.47
C GLU A 110 14.04 -0.79 -1.40
N GLY A 111 13.74 0.39 -1.93
CA GLY A 111 12.76 0.59 -2.99
C GLY A 111 13.40 1.35 -4.14
N ARG A 112 13.25 0.86 -5.38
CA ARG A 112 13.79 1.52 -6.59
C ARG A 112 12.68 1.89 -7.56
N VAL A 113 12.66 3.16 -7.96
CA VAL A 113 11.70 3.71 -8.91
C VAL A 113 12.46 4.47 -9.98
N ILE A 114 12.11 4.25 -11.25
CA ILE A 114 12.63 5.05 -12.35
C ILE A 114 11.51 5.97 -12.81
N ILE A 115 11.81 7.25 -12.96
CA ILE A 115 10.86 8.24 -13.46
C ILE A 115 11.28 8.65 -14.86
N GLN A 116 10.30 8.85 -15.73
CA GLN A 116 10.49 9.51 -17.02
C GLN A 116 10.03 10.96 -16.91
N TYR A 117 10.96 11.89 -17.03
CA TYR A 117 10.72 13.33 -17.02
C TYR A 117 10.80 13.90 -18.44
N ASP A 118 9.79 14.67 -18.84
CA ASP A 118 9.73 15.40 -20.10
C ASP A 118 10.26 16.84 -19.89
N LYS A 119 11.40 17.15 -20.52
CA LYS A 119 12.10 18.44 -20.44
C LYS A 119 11.33 19.55 -21.13
N GLU A 120 10.61 19.26 -22.21
CA GLU A 120 9.87 20.26 -22.99
C GLU A 120 8.56 20.62 -22.29
N ALA A 121 7.89 19.63 -21.72
CA ALA A 121 6.64 19.84 -21.00
C ALA A 121 6.85 20.25 -19.52
N GLY A 122 8.06 20.06 -18.98
CA GLY A 122 8.38 20.28 -17.57
C GLY A 122 7.61 19.36 -16.62
N LYS A 123 7.33 18.12 -17.05
CA LYS A 123 6.41 17.20 -16.35
C LYS A 123 6.92 15.78 -16.34
N VAL A 124 6.56 15.04 -15.29
CA VAL A 124 6.77 13.59 -15.23
C VAL A 124 5.70 12.90 -16.04
N LYS A 125 6.13 12.04 -16.96
CA LYS A 125 5.26 11.34 -17.89
C LYS A 125 4.87 9.96 -17.37
N GLU A 126 5.84 9.19 -16.87
CA GLU A 126 5.61 7.81 -16.43
C GLU A 126 6.48 7.42 -15.23
N TRP A 127 5.89 6.54 -14.41
CA TRP A 127 6.49 5.91 -13.24
C TRP A 127 6.79 4.45 -13.58
N LEU A 128 8.07 4.11 -13.68
CA LEU A 128 8.53 2.75 -13.93
C LEU A 128 8.99 2.18 -12.59
N GLU A 129 8.06 1.56 -11.86
CA GLU A 129 8.41 0.79 -10.66
C GLU A 129 9.27 -0.42 -11.06
N LYS A 130 10.41 -0.56 -10.40
CA LYS A 130 11.17 -1.80 -10.46
C LYS A 130 10.84 -2.58 -9.21
N GLN A 131 9.96 -3.58 -9.32
CA GLN A 131 9.72 -4.48 -8.20
C GLN A 131 11.07 -5.09 -7.77
N ALA A 132 11.39 -4.92 -6.49
CA ALA A 132 12.53 -5.58 -5.87
C ALA A 132 12.29 -7.09 -5.98
N VAL A 133 13.21 -7.79 -6.64
CA VAL A 133 13.25 -9.26 -6.73
C VAL A 133 13.57 -9.84 -5.38
#